data_AF-A0A3N0CC66-F1
#
_entry.id   AF-A0A3N0CC66-F1
#
_cell.length_a   1.000
_cell.length_b   1.000
_cell.length_c   1.000
_cell.angle_alpha   90.00
_cell.angle_beta   90.00
_cell.angle_gamma   90.00
#
_symmetry.space_group_name_H-M   'P 1'
#
loop_
_entity.id
_entity.type
_entity.pdbx_description
1 polymer ?
#
loop_
_entity_poly.entity_id
_entity_poly.type
_entity_poly.pdbx_seq_one_letter_code
_entity_poly.pdbx_strand_id
1 'polypeptide(L)'
;MKEPMKSDRLRAVWEHELERLELEVISVERLVRGLESTPAEPWQPPVVLGSLPVDLAARAQELLARQRAATTALTDALEQARKQVAYAGRVIDITGRSGAEPVYFDLEA
;
A
#
# COMPACT_ATOMS: atom_id res chain seq x y z
N MET A 1 27.27 36.82 -4.53
CA MET A 1 26.72 36.25 -3.28
C MET A 1 25.25 35.82 -3.46
N LYS A 2 24.94 34.88 -4.40
CA LYS A 2 23.56 34.41 -4.68
C LYS A 2 23.41 32.88 -4.84
N GLU A 3 24.50 32.12 -4.83
CA GLU A 3 24.50 30.66 -5.04
C GLU A 3 24.20 29.79 -3.80
N PRO A 4 24.66 30.09 -2.57
CA PRO A 4 24.44 29.17 -1.44
C PRO A 4 22.95 29.04 -1.08
N MET A 5 22.22 30.16 -1.03
CA MET A 5 20.79 30.21 -0.74
C MET A 5 19.91 29.39 -1.70
N LYS A 6 20.34 29.17 -2.95
CA LYS A 6 19.60 28.36 -3.92
C LYS A 6 19.81 26.87 -3.68
N SER A 7 21.03 26.47 -3.36
CA SER A 7 21.38 25.09 -3.02
C SER A 7 20.66 24.65 -1.75
N ASP A 8 20.62 25.52 -0.73
CA ASP A 8 19.94 25.23 0.54
C ASP A 8 18.43 25.05 0.35
N ARG A 9 17.81 25.89 -0.49
CA ARG A 9 16.38 25.75 -0.83
C ARG A 9 16.11 24.45 -1.58
N LEU A 10 16.93 24.10 -2.56
CA LEU A 10 16.77 22.85 -3.30
C LEU A 10 16.92 21.63 -2.39
N ARG A 11 17.88 21.67 -1.47
CA ARG A 11 18.08 20.64 -0.44
C ARG A 11 16.84 20.49 0.45
N ALA A 12 16.28 21.60 0.94
CA ALA A 12 15.07 21.58 1.74
C ALA A 12 13.85 21.00 1.00
N VAL A 13 13.71 21.29 -0.31
CA VAL A 13 12.66 20.69 -1.14
C VAL A 13 12.83 19.18 -1.25
N TRP A 14 14.06 18.69 -1.47
CA TRP A 14 14.35 17.26 -1.50
C TRP A 14 14.13 16.58 -0.15
N GLU A 15 14.53 17.21 0.96
CA GLU A 15 14.27 16.69 2.31
C GLU A 15 12.77 16.52 2.57
N HIS A 16 11.98 17.54 2.23
CA HIS A 16 10.54 17.51 2.37
C HIS A 16 9.89 16.42 1.51
N GLU A 17 10.34 16.28 0.25
CA GLU A 17 9.78 15.28 -0.65
C GLU A 17 10.14 13.85 -0.21
N LEU A 18 11.37 13.63 0.27
CA LEU A 18 11.77 12.33 0.83
C LEU A 18 10.96 11.99 2.09
N GLU A 19 10.69 12.97 2.96
CA GLU A 19 9.85 12.77 4.14
C GLU A 19 8.41 12.40 3.76
N ARG A 20 7.83 13.09 2.77
CA ARG A 20 6.50 12.76 2.23
C ARG A 20 6.45 11.32 1.73
N LEU A 21 7.43 10.91 0.92
CA LEU A 21 7.52 9.55 0.37
C LEU A 21 7.77 8.48 1.45
N GLU A 22 8.53 8.81 2.50
CA GLU A 22 8.74 7.92 3.65
C GLU A 22 7.44 7.67 4.40
N LEU A 23 6.62 8.70 4.62
CA LEU A 23 5.31 8.57 5.25
C LEU A 23 4.38 7.69 4.42
N GLU A 24 4.35 7.87 3.09
CA GLU A 24 3.56 7.00 2.20
C GLU A 24 3.98 5.53 2.32
N VAL A 25 5.29 5.25 2.35
CA VAL A 25 5.82 3.88 2.50
C VAL A 25 5.42 3.29 3.84
N ILE A 26 5.50 4.06 4.93
CA ILE A 26 5.05 3.61 6.26
C ILE A 26 3.57 3.25 6.23
N SER A 27 2.72 4.07 5.61
CA SER A 27 1.29 3.78 5.47
C SER A 27 1.05 2.47 4.70
N VAL A 28 1.76 2.27 3.58
CA VAL A 28 1.65 1.01 2.80
C VAL A 28 2.15 -0.19 3.61
N GLU A 29 3.27 -0.07 4.31
CA GLU A 29 3.81 -1.14 5.16
C GLU A 29 2.82 -1.52 6.28
N ARG A 30 2.09 -0.54 6.84
CA ARG A 30 1.04 -0.78 7.84
C ARG A 30 -0.20 -1.45 7.22
N LEU A 31 -0.61 -1.00 6.03
CA LEU A 31 -1.71 -1.61 5.27
C LEU A 31 -1.44 -3.10 5.00
N VAL A 32 -0.24 -3.44 4.50
CA VAL A 32 0.16 -4.84 4.24
C VAL A 32 0.14 -5.69 5.51
N ARG A 33 0.47 -5.11 6.67
CA ARG A 33 0.41 -5.78 7.97
C ARG A 33 -1.02 -5.88 8.54
N GLY A 34 -2.03 -5.35 7.84
CA GLY A 34 -3.40 -5.28 8.32
C GLY A 34 -3.61 -4.32 9.50
N LEU A 35 -2.68 -3.39 9.71
CA LEU A 35 -2.75 -2.39 10.79
C LEU A 35 -3.54 -1.14 10.39
N GLU A 36 -3.84 -0.99 9.10
CA GLU A 36 -4.66 0.08 8.52
C GLU A 36 -5.54 -0.50 7.41
N SER A 37 -6.69 0.12 7.16
CA SER A 37 -7.65 -0.27 6.11
C SER A 37 -8.06 0.88 5.19
N THR A 38 -7.55 2.09 5.47
CA THR A 38 -7.90 3.30 4.71
C THR A 38 -7.33 3.21 3.30
N PRO A 39 -8.12 3.57 2.26
CA PRO A 39 -7.60 3.63 0.91
C PRO A 39 -6.43 4.61 0.83
N ALA A 40 -5.30 4.16 0.30
CA ALA A 40 -4.19 5.04 -0.01
C ALA A 40 -4.66 6.10 -1.01
N GLU A 41 -4.32 7.36 -0.77
CA GLU A 41 -4.52 8.42 -1.75
C GLU A 41 -3.79 8.03 -3.06
N PRO A 42 -4.30 8.41 -4.25
CA PRO A 42 -3.65 8.07 -5.50
C PRO A 42 -2.18 8.50 -5.49
N TRP A 43 -1.28 7.59 -5.84
CA TRP A 43 0.16 7.86 -5.83
C TRP A 43 0.50 9.05 -6.72
N GLN A 44 1.24 10.01 -6.16
CA GLN A 44 1.72 11.18 -6.88
C GLN A 44 3.25 11.09 -7.03
N PRO A 45 3.76 11.11 -8.28
CA PRO A 45 5.20 11.10 -8.50
C PRO A 45 5.83 12.39 -7.95
N PRO A 46 7.05 12.32 -7.39
CA PRO A 46 7.75 13.48 -6.86
C PRO A 46 8.03 14.50 -7.96
N VAL A 47 7.61 15.74 -7.74
CA VAL A 47 7.83 16.87 -8.66
C VAL A 47 8.92 17.78 -8.10
N VAL A 48 10.16 17.30 -8.13
CA VAL A 48 11.32 18.11 -7.70
C VAL A 48 12.13 18.53 -8.92
N LEU A 49 12.33 19.85 -9.07
CA LEU A 49 13.14 20.42 -10.14
C LEU A 49 14.59 20.54 -9.68
N GLY A 50 15.46 19.71 -10.26
CA GLY A 50 16.90 19.72 -9.99
C GLY A 50 17.41 18.37 -9.50
N SER A 51 18.73 18.18 -9.53
CA SER A 51 19.36 16.93 -9.08
C SER A 51 19.26 16.76 -7.57
N LEU A 52 19.17 15.49 -7.13
CA LEU A 52 19.23 15.12 -5.71
C LEU A 52 20.61 15.48 -5.13
N PRO A 53 20.68 16.20 -3.99
CA PRO A 53 21.92 16.42 -3.25
C PRO A 53 22.59 15.11 -2.83
N VAL A 54 23.92 15.05 -2.95
CA VAL A 54 24.71 13.82 -2.73
C VAL A 54 24.60 13.30 -1.30
N ASP A 55 24.44 14.19 -0.31
CA ASP A 55 24.26 13.85 1.10
C ASP A 55 22.93 13.12 1.37
N LEU A 56 21.91 13.37 0.53
CA LEU A 56 20.61 12.70 0.62
C LEU A 56 20.55 11.39 -0.16
N ALA A 57 21.57 11.05 -0.93
CA ALA A 57 21.56 9.88 -1.81
C ALA A 57 21.40 8.56 -1.03
N ALA A 58 22.08 8.41 0.11
CA ALA A 58 21.96 7.21 0.94
C ALA A 58 20.53 7.01 1.46
N ARG A 59 19.90 8.08 1.97
CA ARG A 59 18.52 8.08 2.44
C ARG A 59 17.55 7.71 1.32
N ALA A 60 17.71 8.30 0.14
CA ALA A 60 16.88 7.99 -1.03
C ALA A 60 17.01 6.53 -1.48
N GLN A 61 18.22 5.95 -1.42
CA GLN A 61 18.44 4.55 -1.77
C GLN A 61 17.79 3.60 -0.77
N GLU A 62 17.88 3.88 0.52
CA GLU A 62 17.19 3.12 1.56
C GLU A 62 15.66 3.16 1.37
N LEU A 63 15.12 4.36 1.12
CA LEU A 63 13.70 4.54 0.83
C LEU A 63 13.27 3.74 -0.40
N LEU A 64 14.03 3.77 -1.49
CA LEU A 64 13.74 3.01 -2.70
C LEU A 64 13.75 1.49 -2.43
N ALA A 65 14.67 1.00 -1.60
CA ALA A 65 14.69 -0.41 -1.21
C ALA A 65 13.41 -0.80 -0.45
N ARG A 66 12.96 0.03 0.48
CA ARG A 66 11.70 -0.16 1.21
C ARG A 66 10.48 -0.11 0.29
N GLN A 67 10.43 0.84 -0.64
CA GLN A 67 9.37 0.94 -1.65
C GLN A 67 9.24 -0.34 -2.49
N ARG A 68 10.36 -0.91 -2.92
CA ARG A 68 10.38 -2.17 -3.68
C ARG A 68 9.87 -3.33 -2.83
N ALA A 69 10.33 -3.45 -1.59
CA ALA A 69 9.87 -4.49 -0.68
C ALA A 69 8.35 -4.39 -0.41
N ALA A 70 7.85 -3.17 -0.19
CA ALA A 70 6.43 -2.90 0.01
C ALA A 70 5.59 -3.24 -1.23
N THR A 71 6.08 -2.91 -2.43
CA THR A 71 5.42 -3.26 -3.71
C THR A 71 5.29 -4.76 -3.88
N THR A 72 6.35 -5.52 -3.58
CA THR A 72 6.32 -6.99 -3.64
C THR A 72 5.27 -7.53 -2.66
N ALA A 73 5.30 -7.07 -1.41
CA ALA A 73 4.38 -7.55 -0.39
C ALA A 73 2.90 -7.20 -0.68
N LEU A 74 2.64 -6.01 -1.25
CA LEU A 74 1.31 -5.63 -1.75
C LEU A 74 0.83 -6.56 -2.87
N THR A 75 1.72 -6.89 -3.80
CA THR A 75 1.39 -7.78 -4.92
C THR A 75 1.02 -9.17 -4.42
N ASP A 76 1.81 -9.71 -3.49
CA ASP A 76 1.54 -11.01 -2.86
C ASP A 76 0.19 -11.01 -2.11
N ALA A 77 -0.08 -9.94 -1.34
CA ALA A 77 -1.35 -9.78 -0.63
C ALA A 77 -2.54 -9.72 -1.60
N LEU A 78 -2.40 -9.01 -2.72
CA LEU A 78 -3.45 -8.92 -3.75
C LEU A 78 -3.70 -10.28 -4.41
N GLU A 79 -2.67 -11.06 -4.69
CA GLU A 79 -2.82 -12.41 -5.23
C GLU A 79 -3.53 -13.35 -4.25
N GLN A 80 -3.18 -13.28 -2.96
CA GLN A 80 -3.86 -14.05 -1.91
C GLN A 80 -5.33 -13.65 -1.80
N ALA A 81 -5.64 -12.35 -1.79
CA ALA A 81 -7.00 -11.84 -1.74
C ALA A 81 -7.83 -12.33 -2.95
N ARG A 82 -7.25 -12.30 -4.17
CA ARG A 82 -7.91 -12.84 -5.38
C ARG A 82 -8.23 -14.32 -5.25
N LYS A 83 -7.31 -15.13 -4.71
CA LYS A 83 -7.53 -16.58 -4.47
C LYS A 83 -8.65 -16.80 -3.45
N GLN A 84 -8.68 -16.02 -2.38
CA GLN A 84 -9.74 -16.09 -1.36
C GLN A 84 -11.11 -15.77 -1.94
N VAL A 85 -11.23 -14.70 -2.73
CA VAL A 85 -12.49 -14.33 -3.42
C VAL A 85 -12.93 -15.44 -4.36
N ALA A 86 -12.02 -15.99 -5.17
CA ALA A 86 -12.34 -17.09 -6.08
C ALA A 86 -12.79 -18.37 -5.35
N TYR A 87 -12.16 -18.70 -4.23
CA TYR A 87 -12.55 -19.83 -3.40
C TYR A 87 -13.92 -19.62 -2.76
N ALA A 88 -14.18 -18.45 -2.18
CA ALA A 88 -15.46 -18.10 -1.59
C ALA A 88 -16.60 -18.20 -2.62
N GLY A 89 -16.38 -17.71 -3.85
CA GLY A 89 -17.33 -17.88 -4.95
C GLY A 89 -17.64 -19.35 -5.26
N ARG A 90 -16.61 -20.22 -5.35
CA ARG A 90 -16.82 -21.67 -5.55
C ARG A 90 -17.59 -22.33 -4.43
N VAL A 91 -17.32 -21.97 -3.17
CA VAL A 91 -18.07 -22.51 -2.03
C VAL A 91 -19.53 -22.11 -2.14
N ILE A 92 -19.83 -20.84 -2.41
CA ILE A 92 -21.21 -20.36 -2.61
C ILE A 92 -21.90 -21.10 -3.77
N ASP A 93 -21.21 -21.35 -4.89
CA ASP A 93 -21.79 -22.10 -6.01
C ASP A 93 -22.12 -23.56 -5.65
N ILE A 94 -21.28 -24.20 -4.84
CA ILE A 94 -21.45 -25.59 -4.40
C ILE A 94 -22.54 -25.68 -3.32
N THR A 95 -22.52 -24.80 -2.32
CA THR A 95 -23.48 -24.81 -1.21
C THR A 95 -24.83 -24.24 -1.62
N GLY A 96 -24.87 -23.28 -2.55
CA GLY A 96 -26.09 -22.71 -3.12
C GLY A 96 -26.83 -23.64 -4.09
N ARG A 97 -26.20 -24.71 -4.57
CA ARG A 97 -26.86 -25.77 -5.35
C ARG A 97 -27.47 -26.87 -4.49
N SER A 98 -27.19 -26.92 -3.19
CA SER A 98 -27.89 -27.82 -2.28
C SER A 98 -29.07 -27.08 -1.68
N GLY A 99 -30.19 -27.12 -2.40
CA GLY A 99 -31.51 -26.85 -1.83
C GLY A 99 -31.85 -27.92 -0.80
N ALA A 100 -31.21 -27.86 0.37
CA ALA A 100 -31.83 -28.36 1.58
C ALA A 100 -32.92 -27.33 1.91
N GLU A 101 -34.10 -27.57 1.35
CA GLU A 101 -35.32 -26.87 1.72
C GLU A 101 -35.40 -26.88 3.25
N PRO A 102 -35.49 -25.71 3.92
CA PRO A 102 -35.55 -25.68 5.38
C PRO A 102 -36.81 -26.42 5.84
N VAL A 103 -36.63 -27.60 6.42
CA VAL A 103 -37.72 -28.40 6.99
C VAL A 103 -37.95 -27.90 8.42
N TYR A 104 -39.07 -27.19 8.60
CA TYR A 104 -39.53 -26.78 9.91
C TYR A 104 -40.41 -27.89 10.50
N PHE A 105 -40.01 -28.40 11.67
CA PHE A 105 -40.86 -29.29 12.46
C PHE A 105 -41.65 -28.45 13.46
N ASP A 106 -42.96 -28.36 13.27
CA ASP A 106 -43.85 -27.87 14.33
C ASP A 106 -43.94 -28.94 15.42
N LEU A 107 -43.44 -28.59 16.61
CA LEU A 107 -43.64 -29.36 17.81
C LEU A 107 -45.03 -29.00 18.34
N GLU A 108 -46.04 -29.81 18.00
CA GLU A 108 -47.32 -29.75 18.70
C GLU A 108 -47.13 -30.19 20.17
N ALA A 109 -47.67 -29.38 21.08
CA ALA A 109 -47.54 -29.50 22.54
C ALA A 109 -48.64 -30.38 23.16
#